data_AF-A0A2G6MMU9-F1
#
_entry.id   AF-A0A2G6MMU9-F1
#
_cell.length_a   1.000
_cell.length_b   1.000
_cell.length_c   1.000
_cell.angle_alpha   90.00
_cell.angle_beta   90.00
_cell.angle_gamma   90.00
#
_symmetry.space_group_name_H-M   'P 1'
#
loop_
_entity.id
_entity.type
_entity.pdbx_description
1 polymer ?
#
loop_
_entity_poly.entity_id
_entity_poly.type
_entity_poly.pdbx_seq_one_letter_code
_entity_poly.pdbx_strand_id
1 'polypeptide(L)'
;MRENPYLQYVLGVKEYSSKSPFHPTSFVSFRKRVSRDIIAEINEAIALKETPEKQNSKQNDDDSDSDDSPPGNKGKLLLDATCMPADITFPTDLKLINKAREKSEEIIKRKKMQYKCRSGHLNTP
;
A
#
# COMPACT_ATOMS: atom_id res chain seq x y z
N MET A 1 13.29 -12.52 20.50
CA MET A 1 12.63 -11.19 20.39
C MET A 1 11.18 -11.44 20.00
N ARG A 2 10.22 -10.87 20.73
CA ARG A 2 8.79 -11.09 20.52
C ARG A 2 8.23 -9.83 19.87
N GLU A 3 7.66 -9.96 18.68
CA GLU A 3 7.09 -8.83 17.94
C GLU A 3 5.88 -8.21 18.67
N ASN A 4 5.42 -7.07 18.19
CA ASN A 4 4.35 -6.31 18.79
C ASN A 4 3.04 -7.15 18.91
N PRO A 5 2.52 -7.41 20.13
CA PRO A 5 1.39 -8.29 20.35
C PRO A 5 0.09 -7.86 19.63
N TYR A 6 -0.05 -6.56 19.30
CA TYR A 6 -1.22 -6.05 18.59
C TYR A 6 -1.35 -6.51 17.13
N LEU A 7 -0.26 -6.98 16.51
CA LEU A 7 -0.27 -7.43 15.11
C LEU A 7 -1.15 -8.67 14.88
N GLN A 8 -1.46 -9.42 15.95
CA GLN A 8 -2.35 -10.58 15.84
C GLN A 8 -3.79 -10.21 15.45
N TYR A 9 -4.25 -9.00 15.79
CA TYR A 9 -5.58 -8.54 15.41
C TYR A 9 -5.67 -8.19 13.93
N VAL A 10 -4.55 -7.79 13.29
CA VAL A 10 -4.48 -7.55 11.84
C VAL A 10 -4.69 -8.85 11.07
N LEU A 11 -4.28 -9.99 11.64
CA LEU A 11 -4.50 -11.32 11.08
C LEU A 11 -5.95 -11.81 11.22
N GLY A 12 -6.84 -11.03 11.84
CA GLY A 12 -8.25 -11.38 12.02
C GLY A 12 -8.52 -12.35 13.17
N VAL A 13 -7.56 -12.52 14.09
CA VAL A 13 -7.74 -13.36 15.27
C VAL A 13 -8.65 -12.61 16.27
N LYS A 14 -9.67 -13.30 16.80
CA LYS A 14 -10.65 -12.71 17.72
C LYS A 14 -10.06 -12.33 19.08
N GLU A 15 -9.02 -13.03 19.50
CA GLU A 15 -8.42 -12.92 20.83
C GLU A 15 -6.89 -13.04 20.74
N TYR A 16 -6.20 -12.35 21.64
CA TYR A 16 -4.75 -12.44 21.73
C TYR A 16 -4.31 -13.85 22.19
N SER A 17 -3.34 -14.44 21.48
CA SER A 17 -2.76 -15.72 21.83
C SER A 17 -1.24 -15.65 21.96
N SER A 18 -0.74 -16.25 23.04
CA SER A 18 0.70 -16.39 23.29
C SER A 18 1.36 -17.44 22.39
N LYS A 19 0.56 -18.35 21.82
CA LYS A 19 1.04 -19.48 21.01
C LYS A 19 1.39 -19.01 19.59
N SER A 20 2.48 -19.53 19.04
CA SER A 20 2.85 -19.25 17.65
C SER A 20 1.77 -19.79 16.69
N PRO A 21 1.26 -18.98 15.73
CA PRO A 21 0.22 -19.41 14.80
C PRO A 21 0.69 -20.50 13.83
N PHE A 22 1.99 -20.53 13.51
CA PHE A 22 2.61 -21.56 12.68
C PHE A 22 3.99 -21.92 13.26
N HIS A 23 4.51 -23.07 12.85
CA HIS A 23 5.89 -23.45 13.15
C HIS A 23 6.83 -22.76 12.15
N PRO A 24 8.03 -22.27 12.54
CA PRO A 24 8.93 -21.57 11.62
C PRO A 24 9.26 -22.36 10.33
N THR A 25 9.33 -23.69 10.42
CA THR A 25 9.59 -24.56 9.26
C THR A 25 8.45 -24.61 8.25
N SER A 26 7.24 -24.16 8.61
CA SER A 26 6.09 -24.07 7.71
C SER A 26 6.36 -23.09 6.56
N PHE A 27 7.05 -21.97 6.81
CA PHE A 27 7.44 -21.03 5.74
C PHE A 27 8.50 -21.60 4.81
N VAL A 28 9.45 -22.39 5.33
CA VAL A 28 10.45 -23.07 4.50
C VAL A 28 9.76 -24.06 3.55
N SER A 29 8.81 -24.83 4.08
CA SER A 29 8.02 -25.78 3.29
C SER A 29 7.13 -25.06 2.27
N PHE A 30 6.53 -23.93 2.65
CA PHE A 30 5.76 -23.08 1.75
C PHE A 30 6.63 -22.53 0.61
N ARG A 31 7.82 -21.98 0.92
CA ARG A 31 8.74 -21.45 -0.09
C ARG A 31 9.18 -22.52 -1.09
N LYS A 32 9.39 -23.76 -0.64
CA LYS A 32 9.72 -24.89 -1.52
C LYS A 32 8.58 -25.26 -2.48
N ARG A 33 7.32 -24.98 -2.14
CA ARG A 33 6.17 -25.20 -3.03
C ARG A 33 6.04 -24.12 -4.11
N VAL A 34 6.66 -22.95 -3.91
CA VAL A 34 6.74 -21.91 -4.93
C VAL A 34 7.91 -22.26 -5.85
N SER A 35 7.60 -22.96 -6.94
CA SER A 35 8.58 -23.37 -7.95
C SER A 35 9.21 -22.17 -8.65
N ARG A 36 10.38 -22.38 -9.25
CA ARG A 36 11.06 -21.35 -10.07
C ARG A 36 10.18 -20.84 -11.21
N ASP A 37 9.39 -21.71 -11.79
CA ASP A 37 8.50 -21.37 -12.90
C ASP A 37 7.42 -20.37 -12.48
N ILE A 38 6.83 -20.56 -11.29
CA ILE A 38 5.84 -19.63 -10.72
C ILE A 38 6.50 -18.26 -10.44
N ILE A 39 7.73 -18.26 -9.95
CA ILE A 39 8.48 -17.02 -9.69
C ILE A 39 8.78 -16.30 -11.00
N ALA A 40 9.20 -17.03 -12.04
CA ALA A 40 9.48 -16.48 -13.36
C ALA A 40 8.21 -15.88 -13.98
N GLU A 41 7.09 -16.59 -13.92
CA GLU A 41 5.79 -16.10 -14.39
C GLU A 41 5.37 -14.79 -13.70
N ILE A 42 5.52 -14.71 -12.37
CA ILE A 42 5.22 -13.50 -11.61
C ILE A 42 6.15 -12.34 -12.02
N ASN A 43 7.45 -12.60 -12.17
CA ASN A 43 8.41 -11.59 -12.59
C ASN A 43 8.10 -11.04 -13.99
N GLU A 44 7.74 -11.90 -14.94
CA GLU A 44 7.31 -11.49 -16.28
C GLU A 44 6.01 -10.68 -16.23
N ALA A 45 5.03 -11.10 -15.43
CA ALA A 45 3.77 -10.36 -15.26
C ALA A 45 4.00 -8.96 -14.67
N ILE A 46 4.94 -8.82 -13.72
CA ILE A 46 5.34 -7.51 -13.17
C ILE A 46 6.05 -6.69 -14.24
N ALA A 47 7.03 -7.25 -14.95
CA ALA A 47 7.77 -6.56 -15.99
C ALA A 47 6.87 -6.03 -17.12
N LEU A 48 5.88 -6.82 -17.55
CA LEU A 48 4.86 -6.40 -18.52
C LEU A 48 4.03 -5.23 -17.99
N LYS A 49 3.64 -5.25 -16.72
CA LYS A 49 2.83 -4.20 -16.10
C LYS A 49 3.60 -2.90 -15.85
N GLU A 50 4.91 -3.00 -15.63
CA GLU A 50 5.82 -1.87 -15.46
C GLU A 50 6.32 -1.31 -16.81
N THR A 51 5.93 -1.88 -17.95
CA THR A 51 6.16 -1.21 -19.23
C THR A 51 5.39 0.12 -19.22
N PRO A 52 6.07 1.25 -19.44
CA PRO A 52 5.50 2.56 -19.15
C PRO A 52 4.49 2.94 -20.22
N GLU A 53 3.21 2.69 -19.98
CA GLU A 53 2.16 3.57 -20.47
C GLU A 53 2.33 4.92 -19.75
N LYS A 54 3.18 5.79 -20.33
CA LYS A 54 3.22 7.26 -20.19
C LYS A 54 2.76 7.80 -18.83
N GLN A 55 3.59 7.67 -17.79
CA GLN A 55 3.56 8.66 -16.72
C GLN A 55 4.30 9.92 -17.20
N ASN A 56 3.56 10.77 -17.91
CA ASN A 56 3.91 12.17 -18.16
C ASN A 56 4.00 12.91 -16.82
N SER A 57 5.14 12.85 -16.14
CA SER A 57 5.54 13.89 -15.19
C SER A 57 6.67 14.67 -15.82
N LYS A 58 6.29 15.76 -16.50
CA LYS A 58 7.19 16.87 -16.84
C LYS A 58 7.93 17.28 -15.56
N GLN A 59 9.23 17.04 -15.52
CA GLN A 59 10.14 17.94 -14.83
C GLN A 59 11.11 18.42 -15.90
N ASN A 60 10.89 19.66 -16.31
CA ASN A 60 11.94 20.46 -16.91
C ASN A 60 13.07 20.51 -15.87
N ASP A 61 14.29 20.22 -16.28
CA ASP A 61 15.40 21.10 -16.01
C ASP A 61 16.46 20.83 -17.09
N ASP A 62 16.86 21.92 -17.73
CA ASP A 62 17.96 22.02 -18.67
C ASP A 62 19.21 21.36 -18.10
N ASP A 63 19.83 20.49 -18.89
CA ASP A 63 21.25 20.66 -19.13
C ASP A 63 21.64 19.98 -20.44
N SER A 64 22.23 20.79 -21.31
CA SER A 64 22.86 20.36 -22.54
C SER A 64 24.06 19.47 -22.22
N ASP A 65 24.03 18.21 -22.64
CA ASP A 65 25.24 17.65 -23.24
C ASP A 65 24.91 16.53 -24.22
N SER A 66 25.58 16.61 -25.35
CA SER A 66 25.55 15.67 -26.47
C SER A 66 26.23 14.37 -26.08
N ASP A 67 25.51 13.24 -26.15
CA ASP A 67 26.17 11.96 -26.45
C ASP A 67 25.20 10.92 -27.06
N ASP A 68 25.63 10.34 -28.18
CA ASP A 68 24.92 9.41 -29.05
C ASP A 68 24.95 7.99 -28.46
N SER A 69 24.25 7.79 -27.35
CA SER A 69 24.07 6.47 -26.72
C SER A 69 22.61 6.03 -26.80
N PRO A 70 22.32 4.73 -27.03
CA PRO A 70 20.95 4.22 -27.02
C PRO A 70 20.29 4.60 -25.69
N PRO A 71 18.98 4.89 -25.66
CA PRO A 71 18.31 5.36 -24.45
C PRO A 71 18.47 4.30 -23.36
N GLY A 72 19.47 4.51 -22.49
CA GLY A 72 19.72 3.67 -21.34
C GLY A 72 18.47 3.65 -20.48
N ASN A 73 18.19 2.53 -19.85
CA ASN A 73 17.15 2.38 -18.85
C ASN A 73 17.37 3.39 -17.70
N LYS A 74 16.76 4.57 -17.79
CA LYS A 74 16.82 5.65 -16.77
C LYS A 74 15.89 5.37 -15.58
N GLY A 75 15.82 4.12 -15.13
CA GLY A 75 15.02 3.70 -13.98
C GLY A 75 15.86 3.59 -12.71
N LYS A 76 15.28 3.88 -11.55
CA LYS A 76 15.95 3.68 -10.25
C LYS A 76 15.76 2.23 -9.80
N LEU A 77 16.84 1.46 -9.76
CA LEU A 77 16.82 0.08 -9.26
C LEU A 77 16.68 0.05 -7.73
N LEU A 78 15.59 -0.54 -7.23
CA LEU A 78 15.42 -0.84 -5.81
C LEU A 78 15.91 -2.27 -5.55
N LEU A 79 17.02 -2.40 -4.82
CA LEU A 79 17.67 -3.69 -4.54
C LEU A 79 16.99 -4.47 -3.40
N ASP A 80 16.29 -3.77 -2.50
CA ASP A 80 15.60 -4.34 -1.35
C ASP A 80 14.29 -3.60 -1.08
N ALA A 81 13.31 -4.31 -0.53
CA ALA A 81 12.04 -3.77 -0.08
C ALA A 81 12.22 -2.73 1.03
N THR A 82 13.28 -2.83 1.85
CA THR A 82 13.59 -1.81 2.88
C THR A 82 14.04 -0.48 2.29
N CYS A 83 14.56 -0.47 1.06
CA CYS A 83 14.98 0.73 0.33
C CYS A 83 13.82 1.39 -0.44
N MET A 84 12.61 0.84 -0.37
CA MET A 84 11.45 1.41 -1.03
C MET A 84 11.18 2.81 -0.46
N PRO A 85 11.15 3.86 -1.30
CA PRO A 85 10.88 5.21 -0.82
C PRO A 85 9.49 5.23 -0.17
N ALA A 86 9.45 5.65 1.08
CA ALA A 86 8.22 5.69 1.84
C ALA A 86 7.36 6.87 1.33
N ASP A 87 6.27 6.57 0.63
CA ASP A 87 5.27 7.58 0.22
C ASP A 87 4.35 7.95 1.40
N ILE A 88 4.97 8.28 2.54
CA ILE A 88 4.31 8.75 3.75
C ILE A 88 5.03 9.99 4.26
N THR A 89 4.28 11.04 4.59
CA THR A 89 4.88 12.29 5.07
C THR A 89 5.41 12.12 6.49
N PHE A 90 6.67 12.47 6.72
CA PHE A 90 7.22 12.63 8.07
C PHE A 90 6.63 13.88 8.77
N PRO A 91 6.37 13.85 10.09
CA PRO A 91 6.40 12.70 11.00
C PRO A 91 5.16 11.81 10.80
N THR A 92 5.41 10.50 10.83
CA THR A 92 4.70 9.41 10.16
C THR A 92 3.20 9.28 10.37
N ASP A 93 2.61 9.98 11.34
CA ASP A 93 1.23 9.70 11.79
C ASP A 93 0.33 10.92 11.99
N LEU A 94 0.85 12.11 12.28
CA LEU A 94 -0.01 13.24 12.67
C LEU A 94 -0.91 13.72 11.53
N LYS A 95 -0.35 13.82 10.32
CA LYS A 95 -1.10 14.24 9.13
C LYS A 95 -2.10 13.17 8.68
N LEU A 96 -1.70 11.90 8.76
CA LEU A 96 -2.55 10.76 8.39
C LEU A 96 -3.74 10.62 9.35
N ILE A 97 -3.50 10.69 10.66
CA ILE A 97 -4.55 10.66 11.69
C ILE A 97 -5.49 11.85 11.53
N ASN A 98 -4.97 13.06 11.28
CA ASN A 98 -5.82 14.22 11.06
C ASN A 98 -6.72 14.06 9.82
N LYS A 99 -6.18 13.52 8.71
CA LYS A 99 -6.95 13.21 7.51
C LYS A 99 -8.03 12.16 7.76
N ALA A 100 -7.72 11.13 8.55
CA ALA A 100 -8.68 10.10 8.94
C ALA A 100 -9.81 10.68 9.83
N ARG A 101 -9.48 11.60 10.75
CA ARG A 101 -10.46 12.33 11.57
C ARG A 101 -11.41 13.14 10.70
N GLU A 102 -10.87 13.96 9.80
CA GLU A 102 -11.67 14.81 8.89
C GLU A 102 -12.65 13.97 8.05
N LYS A 103 -12.18 12.83 7.51
CA LYS A 103 -13.03 11.90 6.74
C LYS A 103 -14.13 11.26 7.58
N SER A 104 -13.83 10.92 8.83
CA SER A 104 -14.83 10.36 9.74
C SER A 104 -15.92 11.37 10.09
N GLU A 105 -15.55 12.63 10.34
CA GLU A 105 -16.51 13.72 10.57
C GLU A 105 -17.39 13.98 9.35
N GLU A 106 -16.83 13.91 8.14
CA GLU A 106 -17.57 14.03 6.89
C GLU A 106 -18.64 12.93 6.76
N ILE A 107 -18.27 11.67 7.04
CA ILE A 107 -19.19 10.53 7.02
C ILE A 107 -20.32 10.72 8.04
N ILE A 108 -19.98 11.16 9.27
CA ILE A 108 -20.97 11.42 10.33
C ILE A 108 -21.94 12.53 9.91
N LYS A 109 -21.42 13.65 9.39
CA LYS A 109 -22.26 14.75 8.88
C LYS A 109 -23.20 14.27 7.77
N ARG A 110 -22.68 13.51 6.80
CA ARG A 110 -23.48 12.93 5.71
C ARG A 110 -24.60 12.04 6.24
N LYS A 111 -24.30 11.13 7.17
CA LYS A 111 -25.32 10.26 7.78
C LYS A 111 -26.35 11.07 8.57
N LYS A 112 -25.93 12.05 9.36
CA LYS A 112 -26.84 12.92 10.13
C LYS A 112 -27.79 13.70 9.20
N MET A 113 -27.30 14.22 8.08
CA MET A 113 -28.13 14.87 7.06
C MET A 113 -29.14 13.91 6.44
N GLN A 114 -28.73 12.67 6.11
CA GLN A 114 -29.66 11.65 5.61
C GLN A 114 -30.77 11.29 6.61
N TYR A 115 -30.43 11.15 7.90
CA TYR A 115 -31.44 10.91 8.95
C TYR A 115 -32.40 12.09 9.10
N LYS A 116 -31.90 13.33 9.01
CA LYS A 116 -32.74 14.53 9.09
C LYS A 116 -33.66 14.66 7.87
N CYS A 117 -33.18 14.37 6.66
CA CYS A 117 -34.02 14.32 5.45
C CYS A 117 -35.08 13.21 5.52
N ARG A 118 -34.74 12.01 6.03
CA ARG A 118 -35.71 10.91 6.22
C ARG A 118 -36.76 11.22 7.29
N SER A 119 -36.38 11.88 8.38
CA SER A 119 -37.31 12.30 9.43
C SER A 119 -38.21 13.47 8.98
N GLY A 120 -37.73 14.34 8.10
CA GLY A 120 -38.52 15.41 7.48
C GLY A 120 -39.57 14.90 6.48
N HIS A 121 -39.37 13.72 5.88
CA HIS A 121 -40.36 13.09 4.98
C HIS A 121 -41.44 12.30 5.74
N LEU A 122 -41.25 12.02 7.03
CA LEU A 122 -42.23 11.37 7.92
C LEU A 122 -43.08 12.39 8.71
N ASN A 123 -42.86 13.69 8.52
CA ASN A 123 -43.58 14.78 9.21
C ASN A 123 -44.08 15.85 8.22
N THR A 124 -44.73 15.42 7.15
CA THR A 124 -45.64 16.27 6.36
C THR A 124 -47.04 15.66 6.48
N PRO A 125 -48.09 16.48 6.73
CA PRO A 125 -49.45 15.99 6.96
C PRO A 125 -50.02 15.23 5.76
#